data_AF-A0A1G9REF0-F1
#
_entry.id   AF-A0A1G9REF0-F1
#
_cell.length_a   1.000
_cell.length_b   1.000
_cell.length_c   1.000
_cell.angle_alpha   90.00
_cell.angle_beta   90.00
_cell.angle_gamma   90.00
#
_symmetry.space_group_name_H-M   'P 1'
#
loop_
_entity.id
_entity.type
_entity.pdbx_description
1 polymer ?
#
loop_
_entity_poly.entity_id
_entity_poly.type
_entity_poly.pdbx_seq_one_letter_code
_entity_poly.pdbx_strand_id
1 'polypeptide(L)'
;MSLHDRLRPWHALMVAVFVLGSGLSLFRAGDYAVAALFEAVVSGLFAVVVFQFTVGNLWGYAVEYRNAGGRWTDPVFVAPFAVALALAALVAVWTGEPVSGAWAGFWVFAVAAALLAVGVSFVAGYRNPEA
;
A
#
# COMPACT_ATOMS: atom_id res chain seq x y z
N MET A 1 -28.17 15.75 -7.50
CA MET A 1 -27.08 14.84 -7.06
C MET A 1 -25.77 15.52 -7.36
N SER A 2 -24.96 15.78 -6.35
CA SER A 2 -23.72 16.53 -6.50
C SER A 2 -22.62 15.64 -7.09
N LEU A 3 -21.62 16.23 -7.77
CA LEU A 3 -20.44 15.50 -8.24
C LEU A 3 -19.73 14.74 -7.09
N HIS A 4 -19.86 15.26 -5.87
CA HIS A 4 -19.35 14.66 -4.64
C HIS A 4 -20.02 13.32 -4.29
N ASP A 5 -21.29 13.10 -4.68
CA ASP A 5 -21.99 11.83 -4.45
C ASP A 5 -21.58 10.74 -5.45
N ARG A 6 -21.10 11.13 -6.64
CA ARG A 6 -20.67 10.21 -7.70
C ARG A 6 -19.20 9.82 -7.59
N LEU A 7 -18.34 10.75 -7.20
CA LEU A 7 -16.92 10.50 -6.98
C LEU A 7 -16.71 10.00 -5.54
N ARG A 8 -16.84 8.69 -5.32
CA ARG A 8 -16.35 8.10 -4.06
C ARG A 8 -14.89 8.54 -3.86
N PRO A 9 -14.49 8.98 -2.64
CA PRO A 9 -13.15 9.54 -2.39
C PRO A 9 -12.00 8.68 -2.93
N TRP A 10 -12.17 7.36 -2.90
CA TRP A 10 -11.21 6.39 -3.46
C TRP A 10 -10.97 6.55 -4.97
N HIS A 11 -12.02 6.80 -5.76
CA HIS A 11 -11.87 7.01 -7.20
C HIS A 11 -11.18 8.34 -7.50
N ALA A 12 -11.47 9.39 -6.72
CA ALA A 12 -10.76 10.66 -6.85
C ALA A 12 -9.26 10.50 -6.55
N LEU A 13 -8.90 9.71 -5.53
CA LEU A 13 -7.50 9.34 -5.25
C LEU A 13 -6.86 8.57 -6.40
N MET A 14 -7.56 7.57 -6.97
CA MET A 14 -7.05 6.82 -8.13
C MET A 14 -6.77 7.75 -9.33
N VAL A 15 -7.68 8.68 -9.63
CA VAL A 15 -7.47 9.67 -10.70
C VAL A 15 -6.27 10.58 -10.39
N ALA A 16 -6.13 11.05 -9.15
CA ALA A 16 -4.98 11.85 -8.74
C ALA A 16 -3.66 11.10 -8.92
N VAL A 17 -3.59 9.83 -8.50
CA VAL A 17 -2.41 8.98 -8.68
C VAL A 17 -2.08 8.77 -10.16
N PHE A 18 -3.09 8.50 -10.99
CA PHE A 18 -2.92 8.39 -12.44
C PHE A 18 -2.30 9.65 -13.02
N VAL A 19 -2.90 10.82 -12.73
CA VAL A 19 -2.44 12.12 -13.24
C VAL A 19 -1.02 12.42 -12.77
N LEU A 20 -0.68 12.13 -11.51
CA LEU A 20 0.68 12.32 -11.00
C LEU A 20 1.70 11.40 -11.69
N GLY A 21 1.37 10.11 -11.87
CA GLY A 21 2.24 9.16 -12.55
C GLY A 21 2.49 9.55 -14.02
N SER A 22 1.42 9.87 -14.75
CA SER A 22 1.52 10.34 -16.13
C SER A 22 2.24 11.68 -16.25
N GLY A 23 1.91 12.64 -15.38
CA GLY A 23 2.53 13.96 -15.37
C GLY A 23 4.02 13.91 -15.07
N LEU A 24 4.45 13.07 -14.12
CA LEU A 24 5.86 12.90 -13.79
C LEU A 24 6.64 12.23 -14.93
N SER A 25 6.02 11.28 -15.62
CA SER A 25 6.60 10.63 -16.80
C SER A 25 6.80 11.64 -17.95
N LEU A 26 5.77 12.43 -18.29
CA LEU A 26 5.88 13.49 -19.31
C LEU A 26 6.92 14.55 -18.94
N PHE A 27 6.92 14.98 -17.68
CA PHE A 27 7.87 15.98 -17.20
C PHE A 27 9.33 15.53 -17.39
N ARG A 28 9.61 14.22 -17.20
CA ARG A 28 10.93 13.65 -17.42
C ARG A 28 11.26 13.44 -18.89
N ALA A 29 10.27 13.13 -19.71
CA ALA A 29 10.44 12.95 -21.15
C ALA A 29 10.82 14.27 -21.84
N GLY A 30 10.26 15.41 -21.41
CA GLY A 30 10.58 16.74 -21.94
C GLY A 30 10.08 16.99 -23.37
N ASP A 31 9.38 16.04 -23.97
CA ASP A 31 8.67 16.19 -25.26
C ASP A 31 7.20 15.75 -25.13
N TYR A 32 6.42 16.03 -26.18
CA TYR A 32 5.02 15.63 -26.29
C TYR A 32 4.76 14.75 -27.52
N ALA A 33 5.75 13.96 -27.92
CA ALA A 33 5.59 12.99 -28.98
C ALA A 33 4.54 11.94 -28.59
N VAL A 34 3.90 11.33 -29.59
CA VAL A 34 2.87 10.29 -29.37
C VAL A 34 3.41 9.14 -28.52
N ALA A 35 4.68 8.76 -28.72
CA ALA A 35 5.35 7.74 -27.92
C ALA A 35 5.46 8.15 -26.43
N ALA A 36 5.86 9.38 -26.13
CA ALA A 36 5.96 9.89 -24.77
C ALA A 36 4.59 9.98 -24.08
N LEU A 37 3.55 10.38 -24.81
CA LEU A 37 2.17 10.38 -24.31
C LEU A 37 1.71 8.96 -23.96
N PHE A 38 2.00 7.99 -24.81
CA PHE A 38 1.66 6.58 -24.54
C PHE A 38 2.40 6.05 -23.31
N GLU A 39 3.72 6.30 -23.22
CA GLU A 39 4.53 5.90 -22.07
C GLU A 39 4.00 6.53 -20.77
N ALA A 40 3.62 7.80 -20.81
CA ALA A 40 3.04 8.49 -19.67
C ALA A 40 1.72 7.90 -19.22
N VAL A 41 0.83 7.53 -20.15
CA VAL A 41 -0.42 6.84 -19.80
C VAL A 41 -0.12 5.50 -19.14
N VAL A 42 0.80 4.72 -19.70
CA VAL A 42 1.21 3.43 -19.11
C VAL A 42 1.81 3.63 -17.73
N SER A 43 2.66 4.63 -17.55
CA SER A 43 3.27 4.98 -16.26
C SER A 43 2.23 5.40 -15.22
N GLY A 44 1.24 6.21 -15.61
CA GLY A 44 0.11 6.58 -14.75
C GLY A 44 -0.73 5.38 -14.34
N LEU A 45 -1.06 4.48 -15.28
CA LEU A 45 -1.79 3.25 -14.98
C LEU A 45 -0.99 2.34 -14.04
N PHE A 46 0.32 2.21 -14.27
CA PHE A 46 1.21 1.46 -13.40
C PHE A 46 1.26 2.05 -11.99
N ALA A 47 1.33 3.38 -11.86
CA ALA A 47 1.27 4.06 -10.57
C ALA A 47 -0.04 3.76 -9.82
N VAL A 48 -1.19 3.71 -10.52
CA VAL A 48 -2.47 3.32 -9.92
C VAL A 48 -2.43 1.88 -9.42
N VAL A 49 -1.88 0.95 -10.20
CA VAL A 49 -1.74 -0.46 -9.79
C VAL A 49 -0.88 -0.56 -8.53
N VAL A 50 0.28 0.11 -8.51
CA VAL A 50 1.17 0.14 -7.34
C VAL A 50 0.45 0.75 -6.13
N PHE A 51 -0.30 1.84 -6.31
CA PHE A 51 -1.08 2.44 -5.22
C PHE A 51 -2.17 1.51 -4.68
N GLN A 52 -2.93 0.83 -5.54
CA GLN A 52 -3.93 -0.14 -5.10
C GLN A 52 -3.27 -1.30 -4.35
N PHE A 53 -2.16 -1.81 -4.88
CA PHE A 53 -1.45 -2.92 -4.28
C PHE A 53 -0.80 -2.54 -2.94
N THR A 54 -0.41 -1.29 -2.75
CA THR A 54 0.16 -0.82 -1.49
C THR A 54 -0.92 -0.32 -0.55
N VAL A 55 -1.43 0.89 -0.79
CA VAL A 55 -2.40 1.57 0.07
C VAL A 55 -3.71 0.79 0.19
N GLY A 56 -4.16 0.13 -0.88
CA GLY A 56 -5.34 -0.72 -0.82
C GLY A 56 -5.18 -1.91 0.13
N ASN A 57 -4.04 -2.61 0.09
CA ASN A 57 -3.75 -3.70 1.04
C ASN A 57 -3.58 -3.20 2.48
N LEU A 58 -2.89 -2.06 2.70
CA LEU A 58 -2.80 -1.45 4.03
C LEU A 58 -4.18 -1.08 4.59
N TRP A 59 -5.03 -0.49 3.76
CA TRP A 59 -6.38 -0.11 4.15
C TRP A 59 -7.24 -1.34 4.43
N GLY A 60 -7.14 -2.38 3.60
CA GLY A 60 -7.80 -3.67 3.84
C GLY A 60 -7.41 -4.26 5.18
N TYR A 61 -6.11 -4.36 5.47
CA TYR A 61 -5.58 -4.81 6.76
C TYR A 61 -6.14 -4.01 7.95
N ALA A 62 -6.16 -2.67 7.85
CA ALA A 62 -6.65 -1.80 8.92
C ALA A 62 -8.15 -1.91 9.16
N VAL A 63 -8.94 -2.02 8.08
CA VAL A 63 -10.39 -2.19 8.16
C VAL A 63 -10.74 -3.57 8.71
N GLU A 64 -10.08 -4.63 8.25
CA GLU A 64 -10.30 -6.00 8.76
C GLU A 64 -9.99 -6.09 10.25
N TYR A 65 -8.85 -5.55 10.69
CA TYR A 65 -8.49 -5.54 12.11
C TYR A 65 -9.50 -4.77 12.96
N ARG A 66 -9.99 -3.62 12.47
CA ARG A 66 -11.01 -2.82 13.14
C ARG A 66 -12.36 -3.56 13.21
N ASN A 67 -12.75 -4.21 12.13
CA ASN A 67 -14.00 -4.99 12.04
C ASN A 67 -13.97 -6.22 12.96
N ALA A 68 -12.79 -6.79 13.22
CA ALA A 68 -12.58 -7.83 14.23
C ALA A 68 -12.63 -7.31 15.68
N GLY A 69 -12.94 -6.02 15.90
CA GLY A 69 -13.07 -5.40 17.21
C GLY A 69 -11.78 -4.78 17.76
N GLY A 70 -10.66 -4.89 17.04
CA GLY A 70 -9.37 -4.29 17.42
C GLY A 70 -9.36 -2.77 17.34
N ARG A 71 -8.32 -2.16 17.92
CA ARG A 71 -8.02 -0.72 17.85
C ARG A 71 -6.73 -0.48 17.08
N TRP A 72 -6.64 0.67 16.40
CA TRP A 72 -5.45 1.02 15.60
C TRP A 72 -4.20 1.34 16.44
N THR A 73 -4.34 1.39 17.75
CA THR A 73 -3.23 1.57 18.70
C THR A 73 -2.76 0.25 19.30
N ASP A 74 -3.42 -0.87 18.98
CA ASP A 74 -3.07 -2.16 19.56
C ASP A 74 -1.66 -2.56 19.12
N PRO A 75 -0.80 -3.03 20.03
CA PRO A 75 0.57 -3.40 19.67
C PRO A 75 0.64 -4.43 18.54
N VAL A 76 -0.30 -5.37 18.50
CA VAL A 76 -0.40 -6.39 17.43
C VAL A 76 -0.69 -5.77 16.07
N PHE A 77 -1.48 -4.70 16.03
CA PHE A 77 -1.75 -3.96 14.80
C PHE A 77 -0.55 -3.11 14.37
N VAL A 78 0.13 -2.46 15.31
CA VAL A 78 1.26 -1.55 15.03
C VAL A 78 2.55 -2.31 14.68
N ALA A 79 2.73 -3.53 15.21
CA ALA A 79 3.98 -4.28 15.07
C ALA A 79 4.43 -4.49 13.61
N PRO A 80 3.59 -4.92 12.65
CA PRO A 80 4.00 -5.03 11.25
C PRO A 80 4.49 -3.71 10.65
N PHE A 81 3.84 -2.59 11.00
CA PHE A 81 4.26 -1.26 10.52
C PHE A 81 5.59 -0.86 11.11
N ALA A 82 5.80 -1.08 12.41
CA ALA A 82 7.06 -0.75 13.08
C ALA A 82 8.24 -1.53 12.47
N VAL A 83 8.07 -2.85 12.26
CA VAL A 83 9.08 -3.71 11.64
C VAL A 83 9.34 -3.28 10.19
N ALA A 84 8.28 -3.01 9.42
CA ALA A 84 8.38 -2.56 8.04
C ALA A 84 9.12 -1.23 7.91
N LEU A 85 8.80 -0.24 8.74
CA LEU A 85 9.44 1.08 8.71
C LEU A 85 10.91 1.00 9.11
N ALA A 86 11.25 0.20 10.14
CA ALA A 86 12.63 0.02 10.57
C ALA A 86 13.48 -0.62 9.46
N LEU A 87 12.97 -1.67 8.81
CA LEU A 87 13.68 -2.35 7.72
C LEU A 87 13.70 -1.52 6.44
N ALA A 88 12.64 -0.77 6.13
CA ALA A 88 12.63 0.17 5.02
C ALA A 88 13.73 1.22 5.16
N ALA A 89 13.87 1.81 6.35
CA ALA A 89 14.90 2.79 6.66
C ALA A 89 16.31 2.18 6.54
N LEU A 90 16.50 0.97 7.06
CA LEU A 90 17.78 0.26 6.95
C LEU A 90 18.17 0.03 5.48
N VAL A 91 17.24 -0.45 4.65
CA VAL A 91 17.50 -0.69 3.22
C VAL A 91 17.75 0.61 2.47
N ALA A 92 17.00 1.67 2.76
CA ALA A 92 17.22 2.98 2.14
C ALA A 92 18.62 3.53 2.45
N VAL A 93 19.08 3.39 3.70
CA VAL A 93 20.44 3.82 4.11
C VAL A 93 21.51 2.95 3.45
N TRP A 94 21.31 1.63 3.39
CA TRP A 94 22.28 0.70 2.83
C TRP A 94 22.45 0.84 1.31
N THR A 95 21.35 1.07 0.60
CA THR A 95 21.36 1.22 -0.87
C THR A 95 21.59 2.66 -1.33
N GLY A 96 21.37 3.65 -0.44
CA GLY A 96 21.34 5.06 -0.81
C GLY A 96 20.11 5.46 -1.63
N GLU A 97 19.11 4.57 -1.77
CA GLU A 97 17.94 4.78 -2.61
C GLU A 97 16.63 4.65 -1.81
N PRO A 98 15.87 5.74 -1.63
CA PRO A 98 14.61 5.71 -0.88
C PRO A 98 13.55 4.78 -1.48
N VAL A 99 13.53 4.63 -2.80
CA VAL A 99 12.55 3.79 -3.52
C VAL A 99 12.75 2.32 -3.19
N SER A 100 14.01 1.86 -3.20
CA SER A 100 14.38 0.50 -2.79
C SER A 100 13.98 0.21 -1.33
N GLY A 101 14.18 1.18 -0.43
CA GLY A 101 13.74 1.07 0.96
C GLY A 101 12.22 0.96 1.09
N ALA A 102 11.46 1.81 0.39
CA ALA A 102 10.00 1.78 0.42
C ALA A 102 9.44 0.45 -0.12
N TRP A 103 10.00 -0.06 -1.22
CA TRP A 103 9.60 -1.34 -1.81
C TRP A 103 9.90 -2.52 -0.87
N ALA A 104 11.08 -2.56 -0.27
CA ALA A 104 11.44 -3.57 0.73
C ALA A 104 10.51 -3.50 1.96
N GLY A 105 10.26 -2.29 2.47
CA GLY A 105 9.35 -2.07 3.59
C GLY A 105 7.96 -2.61 3.36
N PHE A 106 7.40 -2.40 2.15
CA PHE A 106 6.10 -2.94 1.78
C PHE A 106 6.07 -4.48 1.88
N TRP A 107 7.07 -5.17 1.34
CA TRP A 107 7.10 -6.65 1.41
C TRP A 107 7.32 -7.16 2.83
N VAL A 108 8.16 -6.48 3.61
CA VAL A 108 8.34 -6.78 5.04
C VAL A 108 7.00 -6.65 5.77
N PHE A 109 6.25 -5.57 5.52
CA PHE A 109 4.92 -5.38 6.08
C PHE A 109 3.99 -6.54 5.71
N ALA A 110 3.89 -6.87 4.42
CA ALA A 110 3.00 -7.91 3.92
C ALA A 110 3.30 -9.27 4.57
N VAL A 111 4.59 -9.65 4.65
CA VAL A 111 5.02 -10.89 5.29
C VAL A 111 4.75 -10.86 6.80
N ALA A 112 5.10 -9.78 7.50
CA ALA A 112 4.88 -9.67 8.94
C ALA A 112 3.39 -9.73 9.30
N ALA A 113 2.53 -9.05 8.54
CA ALA A 113 1.09 -9.09 8.71
C ALA A 113 0.53 -10.50 8.46
N ALA A 114 1.00 -11.18 7.41
CA ALA A 114 0.61 -12.56 7.12
C ALA A 114 1.04 -13.52 8.23
N LEU A 115 2.27 -13.40 8.73
CA LEU A 115 2.78 -14.22 9.83
C LEU A 115 1.98 -14.00 11.12
N LEU A 116 1.59 -12.77 11.43
CA LEU A 116 0.72 -12.48 12.57
C LEU A 116 -0.67 -13.08 12.39
N ALA A 117 -1.28 -12.94 11.20
CA ALA A 117 -2.59 -13.52 10.92
C ALA A 117 -2.57 -15.05 11.11
N VAL A 118 -1.53 -15.71 10.60
CA VAL A 118 -1.30 -17.15 10.77
C VAL A 118 -1.08 -17.49 12.24
N GLY A 119 -0.22 -16.76 12.94
CA GLY A 119 0.08 -16.99 14.36
C GLY A 119 -1.16 -16.86 15.25
N VAL A 120 -1.98 -15.83 15.02
CA VAL A 120 -3.26 -15.65 15.70
C VAL A 120 -4.21 -16.81 15.38
N SER A 121 -4.26 -17.26 14.12
CA SER A 121 -5.13 -18.38 13.72
C SER A 121 -4.75 -19.68 14.45
N PHE A 122 -3.47 -19.94 14.66
CA PHE A 122 -3.03 -21.09 15.47
C PHE A 122 -3.36 -20.91 16.96
N VAL A 123 -3.09 -19.74 17.55
CA VAL A 123 -3.34 -19.48 18.97
C VAL A 123 -4.83 -19.51 19.31
N ALA A 124 -5.68 -18.98 18.42
CA ALA A 124 -7.13 -19.03 18.57
C ALA A 124 -7.72 -20.41 18.19
N GLY A 125 -7.13 -21.09 17.19
CA GLY A 125 -7.60 -22.38 16.69
C GLY A 125 -7.29 -23.59 17.58
N TYR A 126 -6.27 -23.54 18.42
CA TYR A 126 -6.03 -24.60 19.44
C TYR A 126 -6.90 -24.47 20.69
N ARG A 127 -7.71 -23.41 20.81
CA ARG A 127 -8.57 -23.18 21.99
C ARG A 127 -9.95 -23.82 21.92
N ASN A 128 -10.29 -24.54 20.84
CA ASN A 128 -11.49 -25.39 20.83
C ASN A 128 -11.15 -26.85 20.56
N PRO A 129 -10.86 -27.63 21.62
CA PRO A 129 -11.15 -29.05 21.63
C PRO A 129 -12.62 -29.37 21.88
N GLU A 130 -13.42 -28.50 22.52
CA GLU A 130 -14.81 -28.81 22.90
C GLU A 130 -15.70 -27.57 22.99
N ALA A 131 -16.70 -27.46 22.09
CA ALA A 131 -17.99 -26.81 22.30
C ALA A 131 -19.03 -27.42 21.35
#